data_AF-A0A7X8J7X4-F1
#
_entry.id   AF-A0A7X8J7X4-F1
#
_cell.length_a   1.000
_cell.length_b   1.000
_cell.length_c   1.000
_cell.angle_alpha   90.00
_cell.angle_beta   90.00
_cell.angle_gamma   90.00
#
_symmetry.space_group_name_H-M   'P 1'
#
loop_
_entity.id
_entity.type
_entity.pdbx_description
1 polymer ?
#
loop_
_entity_poly.entity_id
_entity_poly.type
_entity_poly.pdbx_seq_one_letter_code
_entity_poly.pdbx_strand_id
1 'polypeptide(L)'
;MPLETYINRLIFNFTNSWEATMAVARKKSDGGIKAMMDFHCLTESCEGVVKFSLAEITGRDFQAVCPKCHQPYELNADLTDKLKRMLALVKAIGNAEDILGSCNVAVNVAGGSVKIPYALLLTRLNTMITLNLGGQDVDFHLWIKPSSSNTFN
;
A
#
# COMPACT_ATOMS: atom_id res chain seq x y z
N MET A 1 -44.20 16.70 -6.09
CA MET A 1 -44.40 15.25 -5.86
C MET A 1 -45.89 15.00 -5.79
N PRO A 2 -46.45 13.87 -6.30
CA PRO A 2 -45.98 12.48 -6.11
C PRO A 2 -45.82 11.69 -7.43
N LEU A 3 -44.89 10.71 -7.57
CA LEU A 3 -44.75 9.34 -7.00
C LEU A 3 -45.62 8.27 -7.69
N GLU A 4 -44.95 7.18 -8.10
CA GLU A 4 -45.49 5.81 -8.26
C GLU A 4 -46.33 5.43 -9.50
N THR A 5 -45.72 5.21 -10.68
CA THR A 5 -46.28 4.21 -11.63
C THR A 5 -45.29 3.55 -12.61
N TYR A 6 -43.98 3.60 -12.39
CA TYR A 6 -43.01 2.85 -13.23
C TYR A 6 -42.38 1.67 -12.46
N ILE A 7 -43.22 0.99 -11.68
CA ILE A 7 -42.93 -0.31 -11.10
C ILE A 7 -43.65 -1.37 -11.97
N ASN A 8 -42.86 -2.29 -12.50
CA ASN A 8 -43.26 -3.64 -12.94
C ASN A 8 -44.15 -3.79 -14.18
N ARG A 9 -43.50 -3.78 -15.35
CA ARG A 9 -43.68 -4.87 -16.32
C ARG A 9 -42.30 -5.52 -16.53
N LEU A 10 -41.96 -6.52 -15.71
CA LEU A 10 -42.21 -7.93 -16.03
C LEU A 10 -41.72 -8.24 -17.45
N ILE A 11 -40.47 -8.68 -17.59
CA ILE A 11 -40.04 -10.07 -17.41
C ILE A 11 -40.35 -10.92 -18.66
N PHE A 12 -39.29 -11.58 -19.13
CA PHE A 12 -39.21 -12.73 -20.03
C PHE A 12 -39.08 -12.51 -21.55
N ASN A 13 -37.85 -12.86 -21.99
CA ASN A 13 -37.50 -13.63 -23.18
C ASN A 13 -37.31 -12.88 -24.49
N PHE A 14 -36.07 -12.45 -24.74
CA PHE A 14 -35.33 -12.97 -25.89
C PHE A 14 -33.84 -13.13 -25.54
N THR A 15 -33.33 -14.26 -25.96
CA THR A 15 -32.17 -15.01 -25.46
C THR A 15 -30.86 -14.66 -26.17
N ASN A 16 -29.76 -14.76 -25.41
CA ASN A 16 -28.42 -15.19 -25.83
C ASN A 16 -27.71 -14.41 -26.95
N SER A 17 -26.98 -13.34 -26.61
CA SER A 17 -25.76 -12.92 -27.35
C SER A 17 -24.94 -11.81 -26.64
N TRP A 18 -24.79 -11.85 -25.31
CA TRP A 18 -23.94 -10.86 -24.60
C TRP A 18 -23.27 -11.35 -23.32
N GLU A 19 -23.45 -12.62 -22.93
CA GLU A 19 -22.78 -13.22 -21.76
C GLU A 19 -21.32 -13.68 -22.03
N ALA A 20 -20.75 -13.43 -23.22
CA ALA A 20 -19.43 -13.94 -23.61
C ALA A 20 -18.26 -12.94 -23.56
N THR A 21 -18.47 -11.66 -23.26
CA THR A 21 -17.36 -10.67 -23.37
C THR A 21 -17.23 -9.65 -22.24
N MET A 22 -17.94 -9.81 -21.12
CA MET A 22 -17.69 -8.94 -19.95
C MET A 22 -17.79 -9.72 -18.65
N ALA A 23 -16.99 -10.78 -18.55
CA ALA A 23 -16.25 -11.08 -17.34
C ALA A 23 -15.34 -9.86 -17.03
N VAL A 24 -15.93 -8.75 -16.60
CA VAL A 24 -15.17 -7.66 -15.99
C VAL A 24 -14.60 -8.27 -14.74
N ALA A 25 -13.30 -8.55 -14.85
CA ALA A 25 -12.49 -9.14 -13.82
C ALA A 25 -12.96 -8.65 -12.46
N ARG A 26 -13.46 -9.59 -11.64
CA ARG A 26 -13.18 -9.54 -10.22
C ARG A 26 -11.66 -9.46 -10.13
N LYS A 27 -11.14 -8.23 -10.15
CA LYS A 27 -9.75 -7.94 -9.82
C LYS A 27 -9.61 -8.58 -8.46
N LYS A 28 -8.87 -9.70 -8.37
CA LYS A 28 -8.53 -10.32 -7.09
C LYS A 28 -8.20 -9.15 -6.18
N SER A 29 -8.95 -8.99 -5.09
CA SER A 29 -8.51 -8.11 -4.02
C SER A 29 -7.09 -8.56 -3.75
N ASP A 30 -6.12 -7.72 -4.12
CA ASP A 30 -4.72 -8.04 -4.07
C ASP A 30 -4.44 -8.30 -2.60
N GLY A 31 -4.46 -9.58 -2.22
CA GLY A 31 -4.06 -10.08 -0.91
C GLY A 31 -2.55 -10.01 -0.82
N GLY A 32 -2.00 -8.88 -1.22
CA GLY A 32 -0.59 -8.56 -1.24
C GLY A 32 -0.28 -7.58 -0.12
N ILE A 33 0.99 -7.59 0.27
CA ILE A 33 1.54 -6.69 1.27
C ILE A 33 1.24 -5.23 0.88
N LYS A 34 0.65 -4.47 1.80
CA LYS A 34 0.34 -3.05 1.60
C LYS A 34 1.42 -2.20 2.24
N ALA A 35 1.90 -1.19 1.53
CA ALA A 35 2.85 -0.23 2.06
C ALA A 35 2.26 1.19 2.11
N MET A 36 2.30 1.77 3.29
CA MET A 36 1.86 3.15 3.55
C MET A 36 3.06 4.02 3.90
N MET A 37 3.02 5.27 3.45
CA MET A 37 3.97 6.30 3.83
C MET A 37 3.27 7.38 4.63
N ASP A 38 3.96 7.93 5.63
CA ASP A 38 3.57 9.18 6.25
C ASP A 38 4.77 10.11 6.50
N PHE A 39 4.48 11.42 6.58
CA PHE A 39 5.41 12.47 6.98
C PHE A 39 4.65 13.63 7.65
N HIS A 40 5.35 14.40 8.48
CA HIS A 40 4.79 15.61 9.07
C HIS A 40 4.70 16.74 8.04
N CYS A 41 3.57 17.45 8.04
CA CYS A 41 3.36 18.61 7.19
C CYS A 41 4.49 19.64 7.38
N LEU A 42 5.07 20.13 6.27
CA LEU A 42 6.21 21.06 6.28
C LEU A 42 5.78 22.53 6.46
N THR A 43 4.49 22.83 6.30
CA THR A 43 3.93 24.16 6.54
C THR A 43 4.10 24.56 8.02
N GLU A 44 4.71 25.71 8.27
CA GLU A 44 4.85 26.27 9.62
C GLU A 44 3.49 26.32 10.33
N SER A 45 3.47 26.00 11.63
CA SER A 45 2.26 25.89 12.48
C SER A 45 1.27 24.76 12.13
N CYS A 46 1.53 23.94 11.11
CA CYS A 46 0.67 22.81 10.77
C CYS A 46 1.19 21.48 11.34
N GLU A 47 0.54 20.98 12.38
CA GLU A 47 0.82 19.65 12.98
C GLU A 47 0.12 18.49 12.23
N GLY A 48 -0.24 18.69 10.95
CA GLY A 48 -0.89 17.64 10.15
C GLY A 48 0.07 16.52 9.79
N VAL A 49 -0.43 15.29 9.71
CA VAL A 49 0.32 14.15 9.15
C VAL A 49 -0.23 13.84 7.77
N VAL A 50 0.63 13.90 6.77
CA VAL A 50 0.29 13.54 5.38
C VAL A 50 0.52 12.04 5.23
N LYS A 51 -0.50 11.30 4.78
CA LYS A 51 -0.44 9.85 4.67
C LYS A 51 -0.98 9.39 3.32
N PHE A 52 -0.25 8.51 2.65
CA PHE A 52 -0.63 7.98 1.34
C PHE A 52 -0.12 6.55 1.14
N SER A 53 -0.71 5.82 0.18
CA SER A 53 -0.25 4.50 -0.19
C SER A 53 0.89 4.57 -1.20
N LEU A 54 1.94 3.75 -1.05
CA LEU A 54 2.98 3.64 -2.06
C LEU A 54 2.44 3.17 -3.41
N ALA A 55 1.27 2.52 -3.46
CA ALA A 55 0.65 2.15 -4.74
C ALA A 55 0.14 3.36 -5.53
N GLU A 56 -0.26 4.44 -4.85
CA GLU A 56 -0.86 5.63 -5.44
C GLU A 56 0.15 6.50 -6.19
N ILE A 57 1.43 6.46 -5.80
CA ILE A 57 2.53 7.24 -6.43
C ILE A 57 2.75 6.90 -7.91
N THR A 58 2.21 5.76 -8.38
CA THR A 58 2.34 5.33 -9.77
C THR A 58 1.26 5.93 -10.68
N GLY A 59 0.26 6.62 -10.10
CA GLY A 59 -0.71 7.40 -10.86
C GLY A 59 -0.05 8.58 -11.57
N ARG A 60 -0.59 8.96 -12.74
CA ARG A 60 -0.03 10.05 -13.56
C ARG A 60 -0.08 11.41 -12.86
N ASP A 61 -1.05 11.60 -11.96
CA ASP A 61 -1.36 12.88 -11.32
C ASP A 61 -1.32 12.76 -9.79
N PHE A 62 -0.43 11.93 -9.24
CA PHE A 62 -0.34 11.78 -7.79
C PHE A 62 0.21 13.05 -7.14
N GLN A 63 -0.56 13.59 -6.20
CA GLN A 63 -0.15 14.69 -5.33
C GLN A 63 -0.54 14.34 -3.90
N ALA A 64 0.41 14.46 -2.97
CA ALA A 64 0.11 14.27 -1.56
C ALA A 64 -0.48 15.57 -1.00
N VAL A 65 -1.62 15.52 -0.32
CA VAL A 65 -2.28 16.71 0.21
C VAL A 65 -2.41 16.59 1.72
N CYS A 66 -1.99 17.63 2.45
CA CYS A 66 -2.17 17.64 3.90
C CYS A 66 -3.66 17.74 4.25
N PRO A 67 -4.21 16.83 5.08
CA PRO A 67 -5.63 16.88 5.44
C PRO A 67 -6.00 18.07 6.35
N LYS A 68 -5.01 18.74 6.99
CA LYS A 68 -5.25 19.84 7.92
C LYS A 68 -5.19 21.21 7.21
N CYS A 69 -4.07 21.52 6.58
CA CYS A 69 -3.87 22.81 5.91
C CYS A 69 -4.15 22.78 4.40
N HIS A 70 -4.48 21.61 3.83
CA HIS A 70 -4.73 21.42 2.40
C HIS A 70 -3.55 21.77 1.50
N GLN A 71 -2.34 21.91 2.08
CA GLN A 71 -1.13 22.15 1.33
C GLN A 71 -0.85 20.96 0.41
N PRO A 72 -0.71 21.19 -0.91
CA PRO A 72 -0.27 20.16 -1.84
C PRO A 72 1.25 19.98 -1.78
N TYR A 73 1.70 18.73 -1.96
CA TYR A 73 3.08 18.32 -2.06
C TYR A 73 3.30 17.54 -3.34
N GLU A 74 4.20 18.03 -4.18
CA GLU A 74 4.67 17.35 -5.37
C GLU A 74 5.95 16.59 -5.06
N LEU A 75 5.98 15.31 -5.43
CA LEU A 75 7.19 14.50 -5.30
C LEU A 75 8.08 14.78 -6.51
N ASN A 76 9.33 15.20 -6.26
CA ASN A 76 10.29 15.36 -7.34
C ASN A 76 10.63 14.00 -7.99
N ALA A 77 11.30 14.03 -9.15
CA ALA A 77 11.61 12.83 -9.92
C ALA A 77 12.51 11.83 -9.18
N ASP A 78 13.50 12.32 -8.43
CA ASP A 78 14.43 11.48 -7.65
C ASP A 78 13.73 10.73 -6.51
N LEU A 79 12.91 11.45 -5.73
CA LEU A 79 12.07 10.87 -4.70
C LEU A 79 11.10 9.86 -5.29
N THR A 80 10.43 10.22 -6.38
CA THR A 80 9.49 9.35 -7.08
C THR A 80 10.16 8.05 -7.54
N ASP A 81 11.39 8.10 -8.08
CA ASP A 81 12.15 6.90 -8.46
C ASP A 81 12.44 6.00 -7.25
N LYS A 82 12.94 6.58 -6.16
CA LYS A 82 13.21 5.86 -4.90
C LYS A 82 11.96 5.17 -4.36
N LEU A 83 10.83 5.89 -4.34
CA LEU A 83 9.56 5.35 -3.85
C LEU A 83 9.01 4.24 -4.76
N LYS A 84 9.20 4.34 -6.09
CA LYS A 84 8.84 3.27 -7.04
C LYS A 84 9.67 2.00 -6.83
N ARG A 85 10.98 2.13 -6.60
CA ARG A 85 11.84 0.99 -6.27
C ARG A 85 11.43 0.35 -4.95
N MET A 86 11.06 1.16 -3.96
CA MET A 86 10.52 0.67 -2.68
C MET A 86 9.22 -0.13 -2.89
N LEU A 87 8.28 0.38 -3.69
CA LEU A 87 7.06 -0.35 -4.04
C LEU A 87 7.37 -1.69 -4.74
N ALA A 88 8.34 -1.70 -5.65
CA ALA A 88 8.77 -2.92 -6.32
C ALA A 88 9.35 -3.96 -5.33
N LEU A 89 10.15 -3.51 -4.36
CA LEU A 89 10.66 -4.35 -3.29
C LEU A 89 9.54 -4.93 -2.42
N VAL A 90 8.59 -4.11 -1.97
CA VAL A 90 7.43 -4.57 -1.18
C VAL A 90 6.63 -5.64 -1.94
N LYS A 91 6.41 -5.43 -3.24
CA LYS A 91 5.73 -6.42 -4.09
C LYS A 91 6.53 -7.71 -4.23
N ALA A 92 7.85 -7.63 -4.41
CA ALA A 92 8.71 -8.80 -4.49
C ALA A 92 8.67 -9.63 -3.19
N ILE A 93 8.69 -8.96 -2.03
CA ILE A 93 8.54 -9.59 -0.73
C ILE A 93 7.17 -10.28 -0.61
N GLY A 94 6.09 -9.59 -0.98
CA GLY A 94 4.75 -10.18 -0.93
C GLY A 94 4.58 -11.38 -1.86
N ASN A 95 5.19 -11.34 -3.04
CA ASN A 95 5.19 -12.47 -3.97
C ASN A 95 6.00 -13.67 -3.47
N ALA A 96 6.95 -13.46 -2.55
CA ALA A 96 7.77 -14.49 -1.95
C ALA A 96 7.29 -14.90 -0.55
N GLU A 97 6.11 -14.47 -0.12
CA GLU A 97 5.59 -14.69 1.25
C GLU A 97 5.50 -16.18 1.62
N ASP A 98 5.22 -17.06 0.65
CA ASP A 98 5.17 -18.51 0.85
C ASP A 98 6.55 -19.11 1.21
N ILE A 99 7.60 -18.65 0.52
CA ILE A 99 8.98 -19.06 0.79
C ILE A 99 9.46 -18.42 2.10
N LEU A 100 9.28 -17.11 2.22
CA LEU A 100 9.77 -16.30 3.35
C LEU A 100 9.05 -16.65 4.66
N GLY A 101 7.78 -17.09 4.61
CA GLY A 101 7.04 -17.55 5.77
C GLY A 101 7.65 -18.79 6.44
N SER A 102 8.35 -19.63 5.67
CA SER A 102 9.03 -20.83 6.17
C SER A 102 10.52 -20.62 6.49
N CYS A 103 11.06 -19.45 6.16
CA CYS A 103 12.48 -19.13 6.31
C CYS A 103 12.81 -18.71 7.74
N ASN A 104 14.01 -19.08 8.18
CA ASN A 104 14.62 -18.61 9.42
C ASN A 104 15.92 -17.88 9.11
N VAL A 105 16.12 -16.72 9.73
CA VAL A 105 17.40 -16.02 9.76
C VAL A 105 18.17 -16.48 10.99
N ALA A 106 19.35 -17.04 10.80
CA ALA A 106 20.21 -17.47 11.90
C ALA A 106 21.24 -16.39 12.21
N VAL A 107 21.31 -15.98 13.48
CA VAL A 107 22.35 -15.08 14.01
C VAL A 107 23.27 -15.92 14.89
N ASN A 108 24.54 -16.00 14.49
CA ASN A 108 25.56 -16.69 15.27
C ASN A 108 26.15 -15.75 16.31
N VAL A 109 26.08 -16.16 17.57
CA VAL A 109 26.69 -15.47 18.72
C VAL A 109 27.67 -16.41 19.41
N ALA A 110 28.52 -15.89 20.30
CA ALA A 110 29.53 -16.69 21.01
C ALA A 110 28.92 -17.88 21.79
N GLY A 111 27.64 -17.80 22.19
CA GLY A 111 26.91 -18.86 22.89
C GLY A 111 26.07 -19.79 22.00
N GLY A 112 26.13 -19.68 20.67
CA GLY A 112 25.37 -20.54 19.75
C GLY A 112 24.66 -19.77 18.62
N SER A 113 23.71 -20.42 17.95
CA SER A 113 22.96 -19.83 16.84
C SER A 113 21.51 -19.59 17.25
N VAL A 114 21.05 -18.34 17.12
CA VAL A 114 19.65 -17.95 17.35
C VAL A 114 18.94 -17.90 16.01
N LYS A 115 17.88 -18.70 15.85
CA LYS A 115 17.04 -18.70 14.65
C LYS A 115 15.83 -17.80 14.88
N ILE A 116 15.66 -16.82 14.00
CA ILE A 116 14.54 -15.88 14.00
C ILE A 116 13.67 -16.18 12.77
N PRO A 117 12.40 -16.55 12.94
CA PRO A 117 11.47 -16.70 11.83
C PRO A 117 11.38 -15.40 11.02
N TYR A 118 11.56 -15.51 9.71
CA TYR A 118 11.57 -14.33 8.82
C TYR A 118 10.19 -13.64 8.79
N ALA A 119 9.10 -14.40 8.99
CA ALA A 119 7.74 -13.84 9.14
C ALA A 119 7.62 -12.80 10.27
N LEU A 120 8.36 -12.96 11.37
CA LEU A 120 8.39 -11.96 12.45
C LEU A 120 9.09 -10.67 12.00
N LEU A 121 10.10 -10.77 11.15
CA LEU A 121 10.81 -9.62 10.62
C LEU A 121 9.93 -8.83 9.64
N LEU A 122 9.10 -9.52 8.84
CA LEU A 122 8.19 -8.89 7.88
C LEU A 122 7.13 -7.98 8.54
N THR A 123 6.64 -8.34 9.73
CA THR A 123 5.66 -7.53 10.47
C THR A 123 6.27 -6.42 11.31
N ARG A 124 7.58 -6.47 11.53
CA ARG A 124 8.34 -5.53 12.36
C ARG A 124 9.28 -4.64 11.55
N LEU A 125 9.23 -4.72 10.22
CA LEU A 125 9.88 -3.83 9.27
C LEU A 125 9.22 -2.44 9.29
N ASN A 126 9.41 -1.73 10.39
CA ASN A 126 9.16 -0.30 10.47
C ASN A 126 10.43 0.41 9.96
N THR A 127 10.40 0.85 8.71
CA THR A 127 11.54 1.55 8.12
C THR A 127 11.32 3.05 8.23
N MET A 128 12.22 3.74 8.90
CA MET A 128 12.32 5.21 8.84
C MET A 128 13.30 5.58 7.74
N ILE A 129 12.90 6.47 6.84
CA ILE A 129 13.72 6.94 5.73
C ILE A 129 13.82 8.46 5.84
N THR A 130 15.01 8.96 6.14
CA THR A 130 15.30 10.41 6.11
C THR A 130 15.70 10.80 4.69
N LEU A 131 14.97 11.74 4.09
CA LEU A 131 15.26 12.25 2.75
C LEU A 131 15.37 13.77 2.77
N ASN A 132 16.37 14.31 2.09
CA ASN A 132 16.50 15.75 1.92
C ASN A 132 15.54 16.25 0.83
N LEU A 133 14.61 17.12 1.21
CA LEU A 133 13.66 17.80 0.33
C LEU A 133 13.95 19.30 0.37
N GLY A 134 14.58 19.82 -0.69
CA GLY A 134 14.82 21.26 -0.82
C GLY A 134 15.67 21.85 0.31
N GLY A 135 16.63 21.09 0.85
CA GLY A 135 17.48 21.53 1.96
C GLY A 135 16.96 21.20 3.36
N GLN A 136 15.77 20.60 3.48
CA GLN A 136 15.22 20.11 4.75
C GLN A 136 15.24 18.58 4.78
N ASP A 137 15.73 18.01 5.87
CA ASP A 137 15.65 16.57 6.09
C ASP A 137 14.24 16.22 6.61
N VAL A 138 13.59 15.29 5.90
CA VAL A 138 12.22 14.85 6.19
C VAL A 138 12.23 13.37 6.46
N ASP A 139 11.73 12.99 7.64
CA ASP A 139 11.57 11.60 8.04
C ASP A 139 10.26 11.03 7.51
N PHE A 140 10.38 9.96 6.75
CA PHE A 140 9.26 9.17 6.24
C PHE A 140 9.15 7.85 7.00
N HIS A 141 7.96 7.52 7.47
CA HIS A 141 7.70 6.19 8.05
C HIS A 141 7.05 5.29 7.00
N LEU A 142 7.74 4.19 6.68
CA LEU A 142 7.22 3.12 5.84
C LEU A 142 6.62 2.04 6.71
N TRP A 143 5.32 1.81 6.52
CA TRP A 143 4.56 0.78 7.22
C TRP A 143 4.16 -0.32 6.25
N ILE A 144 4.68 -1.52 6.48
CA ILE A 144 4.37 -2.71 5.71
C ILE A 144 3.34 -3.53 6.47
N LYS A 145 2.17 -3.78 5.86
CA LYS A 145 1.12 -4.64 6.44
C LYS A 145 0.97 -5.93 5.62
N PRO A 146 1.08 -7.11 6.25
CA PRO A 146 0.74 -8.38 5.61
C PRO A 146 -0.73 -8.42 5.22
N SER A 147 -1.04 -9.25 4.22
CA SER A 147 -2.39 -9.37 3.66
C SER A 147 -3.31 -10.31 4.44
N SER A 148 -2.78 -11.16 5.32
CA SER A 148 -3.57 -12.07 6.14
C SER A 148 -3.19 -12.01 7.62
N SER A 149 -4.21 -11.98 8.48
CA SER A 149 -4.09 -11.98 9.94
C SER A 149 -3.96 -13.40 10.53
N ASN A 150 -3.96 -14.43 9.68
CA ASN A 150 -4.12 -15.83 10.08
C ASN A 150 -2.79 -16.62 10.13
N THR A 151 -1.65 -15.97 9.90
CA THR A 151 -0.31 -16.56 9.91
C THR A 151 0.38 -16.48 11.27
N PHE A 152 -0.30 -15.94 12.30
CA PHE A 152 0.25 -15.77 13.65
C PHE A 152 -0.70 -16.33 14.71
N ASN A 153 -0.94 -17.65 14.70
CA ASN A 153 -1.48 -18.41 15.82
C ASN A 153 -0.68 -19.70 15.97
#